data_AF-A0A517Z590-F1
#
_entry.id   AF-A0A517Z590-F1
#
_cell.length_a   1.000
_cell.length_b   1.000
_cell.length_c   1.000
_cell.angle_alpha   90.00
_cell.angle_beta   90.00
_cell.angle_gamma   90.00
#
_symmetry.space_group_name_H-M   'P 1'
#
loop_
_entity.id
_entity.type
_entity.pdbx_description
1 polymer ?
#
loop_
_entity_poly.entity_id
_entity_poly.type
_entity_poly.pdbx_seq_one_letter_code
_entity_poly.pdbx_strand_id
1 'polypeptide(L)'
;MIRESVMAHLSTTETSTVDGLLESCGLERTPESASALELLCFYTPELRLEGRRWKLARQSKASAILTAIDNYAISTGKKIFRASAALAHLPVEEQPTDDELENALRASHGQYQLLPNVMIKKSN
;
A
#
# COMPACT_ATOMS: atom_id res chain seq x y z
N MET A 1 1.77 2.11 17.21
CA MET A 1 1.32 0.91 17.95
C MET A 1 -0.15 0.58 17.67
N ILE A 2 -1.10 1.51 17.78
CA ILE A 2 -2.54 1.23 17.54
C ILE A 2 -2.82 0.90 16.06
N ARG A 3 -2.22 1.65 15.12
CA ARG A 3 -2.36 1.38 13.69
C ARG A 3 -1.90 -0.03 13.33
N GLU A 4 -0.74 -0.46 13.83
CA GLU A 4 -0.22 -1.80 13.60
C GLU A 4 -1.12 -2.88 14.19
N SER A 5 -1.68 -2.66 15.38
CA SER A 5 -2.67 -3.57 15.99
C SER A 5 -3.94 -3.70 15.15
N VAL A 6 -4.48 -2.59 14.63
CA VAL A 6 -5.64 -2.60 13.71
C VAL A 6 -5.31 -3.41 12.45
N MET A 7 -4.14 -3.16 11.85
CA MET A 7 -3.72 -3.85 10.63
C MET A 7 -3.52 -5.35 10.85
N ALA A 8 -2.89 -5.73 11.97
CA ALA A 8 -2.70 -7.13 12.35
C ALA A 8 -4.05 -7.83 12.57
N HIS A 9 -4.97 -7.20 13.31
CA HIS A 9 -6.31 -7.76 13.54
C HIS A 9 -7.13 -7.92 12.26
N LEU A 10 -7.06 -6.96 11.34
CA LEU A 10 -7.78 -7.06 10.07
C LEU A 10 -7.13 -8.03 9.08
N SER A 11 -5.84 -8.34 9.25
CA SER A 11 -5.17 -9.40 8.48
C SER A 11 -5.65 -10.81 8.86
N THR A 12 -6.11 -11.01 10.11
CA THR A 12 -6.61 -12.31 10.58
C THR A 12 -8.11 -12.47 10.41
N THR A 13 -8.87 -11.37 10.54
CA THR A 13 -10.33 -11.41 10.68
C THR A 13 -11.08 -10.98 9.41
N GLU A 14 -10.35 -10.64 8.34
CA GLU A 14 -10.79 -10.05 7.06
C GLU A 14 -11.53 -8.71 7.17
N THR A 15 -12.48 -8.57 8.10
CA THR A 15 -13.25 -7.34 8.38
C THR A 15 -13.54 -7.21 9.89
N SER A 16 -13.71 -5.99 10.39
CA SER A 16 -14.09 -5.75 11.79
C SER A 16 -14.90 -4.46 11.98
N THR A 17 -15.74 -4.40 13.01
CA THR A 17 -16.44 -3.17 13.41
C THR A 17 -15.52 -2.31 14.27
N VAL A 18 -15.88 -1.04 14.50
CA VAL A 18 -15.13 -0.17 15.40
C VAL A 18 -15.04 -0.76 16.81
N ASP A 19 -16.12 -1.33 17.34
CA ASP A 19 -16.10 -2.02 18.64
C ASP A 19 -15.15 -3.22 18.66
N GLY A 20 -15.12 -3.99 17.58
CA GLY A 20 -14.19 -5.12 17.44
C GLY A 20 -12.73 -4.68 17.34
N LEU A 21 -12.48 -3.52 16.73
CA LEU A 21 -11.15 -2.92 16.68
C LEU A 21 -10.73 -2.32 18.02
N LEU A 22 -11.65 -1.69 18.76
CA LEU A 22 -11.38 -1.19 20.11
C LEU A 22 -10.95 -2.34 21.03
N GLU A 23 -11.70 -3.45 21.00
CA GLU A 23 -11.39 -4.65 21.77
C GLU A 23 -10.04 -5.26 21.40
N SER A 24 -9.75 -5.41 20.10
CA SER A 24 -8.47 -5.98 19.66
C SER A 24 -7.26 -5.09 19.94
N CYS A 25 -7.47 -3.77 20.00
CA CYS A 25 -6.45 -2.81 20.38
C CYS A 25 -6.33 -2.60 21.89
N GLY A 26 -7.18 -3.25 22.70
CA GLY A 26 -7.21 -3.06 24.15
C GLY A 26 -7.63 -1.65 24.59
N LEU A 27 -8.44 -0.98 23.78
CA LEU A 27 -8.95 0.38 24.05
C LEU A 27 -10.31 0.32 24.75
N GLU A 28 -10.56 1.30 25.62
CA GLU A 28 -11.86 1.41 26.29
C GLU A 28 -12.97 1.73 25.29
N ARG A 29 -14.16 1.18 25.54
CA ARG A 29 -15.36 1.40 24.70
C ARG A 29 -16.06 2.71 25.06
N THR A 30 -15.33 3.81 24.95
CA THR A 30 -15.87 5.17 25.13
C THR A 30 -16.18 5.81 23.78
N PRO A 31 -17.15 6.75 23.71
CA PRO A 31 -17.45 7.50 22.49
C PRO A 31 -16.23 8.22 21.90
N GLU A 32 -15.34 8.71 22.76
CA GLU A 32 -14.11 9.40 22.39
C GLU A 32 -13.11 8.42 21.74
N SER A 33 -12.93 7.24 22.33
CA SER A 33 -12.04 6.20 21.80
C SER A 33 -12.55 5.67 20.47
N ALA A 34 -13.86 5.46 20.35
CA ALA A 34 -14.50 5.05 19.10
C ALA A 34 -14.28 6.09 18.00
N SER A 35 -14.52 7.36 18.30
CA SER A 35 -14.34 8.48 17.35
C SER A 35 -12.88 8.65 16.92
N ALA A 36 -11.94 8.54 17.86
CA ALA A 36 -10.50 8.61 17.57
C ALA A 36 -10.04 7.44 16.69
N LEU A 37 -10.55 6.23 16.95
CA LEU A 37 -10.22 5.05 16.16
C LEU A 37 -10.85 5.10 14.77
N GLU A 38 -12.09 5.57 14.64
CA GLU A 38 -12.73 5.82 13.35
C GLU A 38 -11.94 6.83 12.54
N LEU A 39 -11.53 7.96 13.13
CA LEU A 39 -10.69 8.96 12.47
C LEU A 39 -9.36 8.34 12.01
N LEU A 40 -8.68 7.58 12.87
CA LEU A 40 -7.46 6.87 12.50
C LEU A 40 -7.70 5.96 11.28
N CYS A 41 -8.76 5.16 11.30
CA CYS A 41 -9.08 4.26 10.21
C CYS A 41 -9.41 5.01 8.91
N PHE A 42 -10.13 6.12 9.02
CA PHE A 42 -10.53 6.96 7.90
C PHE A 42 -9.32 7.62 7.20
N TYR A 43 -8.32 8.02 7.99
CA TYR A 43 -7.08 8.60 7.47
C TYR A 43 -5.98 7.58 7.15
N THR A 44 -6.23 6.28 7.36
CA THR A 44 -5.29 5.22 7.02
C THR A 44 -5.60 4.68 5.61
N PRO A 45 -4.76 4.93 4.60
CA PRO A 45 -5.07 4.61 3.20
C PRO A 45 -5.18 3.11 2.91
N GLU A 46 -4.59 2.27 3.75
CA GLU A 46 -4.67 0.81 3.63
C GLU A 46 -5.99 0.23 4.17
N LEU A 47 -6.86 1.07 4.75
CA LEU A 47 -8.14 0.66 5.29
C LEU A 47 -9.28 1.15 4.40
N ARG A 48 -10.32 0.31 4.29
CA ARG A 48 -11.57 0.67 3.61
C ARG A 48 -12.75 0.33 4.51
N LEU A 49 -13.73 1.22 4.49
CA LEU A 49 -15.03 1.00 5.12
C LEU A 49 -15.98 0.41 4.08
N GLU A 50 -16.50 -0.79 4.36
CA GLU A 50 -17.55 -1.43 3.56
C GLU A 50 -18.78 -1.64 4.45
N GLY A 51 -19.83 -0.87 4.16
CA GLY A 51 -20.99 -0.77 5.06
C GLY A 51 -20.58 -0.18 6.41
N ARG A 52 -20.55 -1.03 7.45
CA ARG A 52 -20.16 -0.66 8.83
C ARG A 52 -18.94 -1.43 9.33
N ARG A 53 -18.18 -2.05 8.42
CA ARG A 53 -17.02 -2.87 8.77
C ARG A 53 -15.78 -2.34 8.05
N TRP A 54 -14.74 -2.12 8.83
CA TRP A 54 -13.40 -1.84 8.36
C TRP A 54 -12.77 -3.11 7.85
N LYS A 55 -12.03 -3.00 6.76
CA LYS A 55 -11.21 -4.08 6.23
C LYS A 55 -9.90 -3.52 5.74
N LEU A 56 -8.89 -4.38 5.66
CA LEU A 56 -7.75 -4.06 4.82
C LEU A 56 -8.31 -3.87 3.41
N ALA A 57 -8.03 -2.71 2.81
CA ALA A 57 -7.99 -2.67 1.37
C ALA A 57 -7.05 -3.82 0.99
N ARG A 58 -7.53 -4.84 0.26
CA ARG A 58 -6.62 -5.76 -0.44
C ARG A 58 -5.56 -4.85 -1.02
N GLN A 59 -4.28 -5.06 -0.69
CA GLN A 59 -3.19 -4.32 -1.34
C GLN A 59 -3.54 -4.37 -2.81
N SER A 60 -3.99 -3.23 -3.35
CA SER A 60 -4.28 -3.20 -4.77
C SER A 60 -2.96 -3.56 -5.41
N LYS A 61 -2.98 -4.28 -6.52
CA LYS A 61 -1.73 -4.62 -7.20
C LYS A 61 -0.88 -3.35 -7.38
N ALA A 62 -1.52 -2.21 -7.66
CA ALA A 62 -0.93 -0.86 -7.61
C ALA A 62 -0.23 -0.48 -6.29
N SER A 63 -0.84 -0.72 -5.12
CA SER A 63 -0.21 -0.47 -3.82
C SER A 63 0.99 -1.36 -3.58
N ALA A 64 0.92 -2.65 -3.92
CA ALA A 64 2.05 -3.57 -3.76
C ALA A 64 3.23 -3.17 -4.67
N ILE A 65 2.93 -2.77 -5.91
CA ILE A 65 3.91 -2.21 -6.86
C ILE A 65 4.58 -0.96 -6.28
N LEU A 66 3.79 -0.02 -5.74
CA LEU A 66 4.34 1.20 -5.13
C LEU A 66 5.22 0.90 -3.92
N THR A 67 4.82 -0.02 -3.04
CA THR A 67 5.66 -0.44 -1.92
C THR A 67 6.97 -1.06 -2.37
N ALA A 68 6.96 -1.88 -3.42
CA ALA A 68 8.19 -2.44 -4.00
C ALA A 68 9.12 -1.33 -4.55
N ILE A 69 8.55 -0.35 -5.25
CA ILE A 69 9.27 0.82 -5.78
C ILE A 69 9.85 1.67 -4.64
N ASP A 70 9.07 1.96 -3.61
CA ASP A 70 9.49 2.71 -2.42
C ASP A 70 10.70 2.03 -1.76
N ASN A 71 10.62 0.72 -1.54
CA ASN A 71 11.69 -0.05 -0.93
C ASN A 71 12.98 -0.03 -1.77
N TYR A 72 12.86 -0.14 -3.09
CA TYR A 72 14.00 0.01 -4.00
C TYR A 72 14.59 1.42 -3.92
N ALA A 73 13.75 2.46 -3.91
CA ALA A 73 14.21 3.85 -3.83
C ALA A 73 14.89 4.16 -2.49
N ILE A 74 14.39 3.62 -1.38
CA ILE A 74 15.00 3.75 -0.05
C ILE A 74 16.36 3.05 0.01
N SER A 75 16.45 1.82 -0.50
CA SER A 75 17.69 1.03 -0.45
C SER A 75 18.79 1.55 -1.39
N THR A 76 18.42 2.11 -2.55
CA THR A 76 19.39 2.56 -3.56
C THR A 76 19.58 4.08 -3.61
N GLY A 77 18.68 4.84 -2.98
CA GLY A 77 18.61 6.30 -3.11
C GLY A 77 18.12 6.79 -4.48
N LYS A 78 17.65 5.89 -5.37
CA LYS A 78 17.30 6.23 -6.76
C LYS A 78 15.79 6.28 -6.97
N LYS A 79 15.31 7.41 -7.46
CA LYS A 79 13.89 7.62 -7.87
C LYS A 79 13.63 7.33 -9.35
N ILE A 80 14.70 7.15 -10.13
CA ILE A 80 14.64 6.77 -11.55
C ILE A 80 15.22 5.36 -11.68
N PHE A 81 14.45 4.42 -12.22
CA PHE A 81 14.80 2.99 -12.23
C PHE A 81 14.23 2.24 -13.43
N ARG A 82 14.79 1.05 -13.71
CA ARG A 82 14.18 0.08 -14.62
C ARG A 82 13.17 -0.76 -13.85
N ALA A 83 12.01 -1.05 -14.45
CA ALA A 83 10.95 -1.86 -13.83
C ALA A 83 11.49 -3.17 -13.26
N SER A 84 12.29 -3.89 -14.05
CA SER A 84 12.89 -5.17 -13.65
C SER A 84 13.81 -5.09 -12.42
N ALA A 85 14.41 -3.93 -12.14
CA ALA A 85 15.26 -3.74 -10.97
C ALA A 85 14.44 -3.42 -9.72
N ALA A 86 13.44 -2.54 -9.85
CA ALA A 86 12.59 -2.14 -8.72
C ALA A 86 11.60 -3.24 -8.29
N LEU A 87 11.19 -4.09 -9.23
CA LEU A 87 10.21 -5.16 -8.99
C LEU A 87 10.86 -6.54 -8.86
N ALA A 88 12.19 -6.63 -8.81
CA ALA A 88 12.94 -7.89 -8.76
C ALA A 88 12.56 -8.80 -7.58
N HIS A 89 12.04 -8.21 -6.50
CA HIS A 89 11.66 -8.92 -5.28
C HIS A 89 10.21 -9.42 -5.29
N LEU A 90 9.41 -9.09 -6.30
CA LEU A 90 8.06 -9.63 -6.45
C LEU A 90 8.11 -11.05 -7.06
N PRO A 91 7.27 -11.97 -6.57
CA PRO A 91 7.05 -13.27 -7.22
C PRO A 91 6.66 -13.11 -8.70
N VAL A 92 6.97 -14.12 -9.52
CA VAL A 92 6.70 -14.07 -10.97
C VAL A 92 5.20 -13.92 -11.24
N GLU A 93 4.37 -14.56 -10.42
CA GLU A 93 2.92 -14.56 -10.48
C GLU A 93 2.31 -13.19 -10.10
N GLU A 94 3.08 -12.36 -9.38
CA GLU A 94 2.67 -11.03 -8.91
C GLU A 94 3.29 -9.89 -9.72
N GLN A 95 4.09 -10.19 -10.75
CA GLN A 95 4.63 -9.16 -11.62
C GLN A 95 3.50 -8.36 -12.28
N PRO A 96 3.57 -7.02 -12.23
CA PRO A 96 2.57 -6.17 -12.84
C PRO A 96 2.72 -6.17 -14.36
N THR A 97 1.60 -5.97 -15.05
CA THR A 97 1.63 -5.57 -16.45
C THR A 97 2.13 -4.13 -16.59
N ASP A 98 2.55 -3.74 -17.80
CA ASP A 98 2.98 -2.36 -18.08
C ASP A 98 1.89 -1.34 -17.72
N ASP A 99 0.62 -1.65 -18.01
CA ASP A 99 -0.53 -0.80 -17.67
C ASP A 99 -0.72 -0.65 -16.15
N GLU A 100 -0.55 -1.74 -15.39
CA GLU A 100 -0.67 -1.72 -13.92
C GLU A 100 0.46 -0.92 -13.28
N LEU A 101 1.67 -1.02 -13.83
CA LEU A 101 2.83 -0.25 -13.40
C LEU A 101 2.66 1.24 -13.72
N GLU A 102 2.17 1.58 -14.91
CA GLU A 102 1.92 2.99 -15.27
C GLU A 102 0.84 3.61 -14.37
N ASN A 103 -0.25 2.87 -14.10
CA ASN A 103 -1.30 3.30 -13.19
C ASN A 103 -0.76 3.53 -11.77
N ALA A 104 0.10 2.64 -11.28
CA ALA A 104 0.77 2.81 -9.99
C ALA A 104 1.65 4.07 -9.97
N LEU A 105 2.45 4.30 -11.01
CA LEU A 105 3.31 5.48 -11.11
C LEU A 105 2.52 6.79 -11.20
N ARG A 106 1.38 6.81 -11.90
CA ARG A 106 0.48 7.98 -11.89
C ARG A 106 -0.05 8.27 -10.49
N ALA A 107 -0.39 7.23 -9.73
CA ALA A 107 -0.81 7.37 -8.34
C ALA A 107 0.31 7.86 -7.41
N SER A 108 1.58 7.71 -7.78
CA SER A 108 2.72 8.27 -7.05
C SER A 108 2.89 9.79 -7.20
N HIS A 109 2.02 10.46 -7.97
CA HIS A 109 2.09 11.91 -8.25
C HIS A 109 3.46 12.39 -8.76
N GLY A 110 4.16 11.54 -9.52
CA GLY A 110 5.45 11.88 -10.14
C GLY A 110 6.67 11.74 -9.22
N GLN A 111 6.54 11.10 -8.05
CA GLN A 111 7.68 10.82 -7.17
C GLN A 111 8.68 9.85 -7.80
N TYR A 112 8.21 8.99 -8.69
CA TYR A 112 9.00 7.93 -9.33
C TYR A 112 8.94 8.03 -10.84
N GLN A 113 10.06 7.72 -11.49
CA GLN A 113 10.16 7.69 -12.95
C GLN A 113 10.75 6.38 -13.44
N LEU A 114 10.10 5.80 -14.44
CA LEU A 114 10.66 4.69 -15.21
C LEU A 114 11.74 5.22 -16.14
N LEU A 115 12.91 4.58 -16.10
CA LEU A 115 13.91 4.73 -17.14
C LEU A 115 13.31 4.17 -18.44
N PRO A 116 13.18 4.98 -19.50
CA PRO A 116 12.73 4.47 -20.77
C PRO A 116 13.71 3.38 -21.23
N ASN A 117 13.18 2.27 -21.73
CA ASN A 117 13.96 1.24 -22.42
C ASN A 117 14.42 1.79 -23.77
N VAL A 118 15.27 2.82 -23.76
CA VAL A 118 15.92 3.28 -24.98
C VAL A 118 17.02 2.28 -25.27
N MET A 119 16.75 1.32 -26.15
CA MET A 119 17.80 0.80 -27.00
C MET A 119 18.38 2.03 -27.72
N ILE A 120 19.50 2.54 -27.22
CA ILE A 120 20.28 3.52 -27.97
C ILE A 120 20.82 2.77 -29.18
N LYS A 121 20.02 2.72 -30.26
CA LYS A 121 20.55 2.48 -31.59
C LYS A 121 21.41 3.70 -31.90
N LYS A 122 22.71 3.60 -31.60
CA LYS A 122 23.72 4.41 -32.27
C LYS A 122 23.71 3.97 -33.73
N SER A 123 22.92 4.66 -34.55
CA SER A 123 23.14 4.67 -35.99
C SER A 123 24.33 5.62 -36.21
N ASN A 124 25.51 5.05 -36.39
CA ASN A 124 26.56 5.66 -37.21
C ASN A 124 26.52 4.98 -38.58
#